data_AF-A0AAP5MD24-F1
#
_entry.id   AF-A0AAP5MD24-F1
#
_cell.length_a   1.000
_cell.length_b   1.000
_cell.length_c   1.000
_cell.angle_alpha   90.00
_cell.angle_beta   90.00
_cell.angle_gamma   90.00
#
_symmetry.space_group_name_H-M   'P 1'
#
loop_
_entity.id
_entity.type
_entity.pdbx_description
1 polymer ?
#
loop_
_entity_poly.entity_id
_entity_poly.type
_entity_poly.pdbx_seq_one_letter_code
_entity_poly.pdbx_strand_id
1 'polypeptide(L)' 'MKPTTLNELLRVYEQLDEIVSHLNNLAEIEVELEAFDDASILQARADILYEQMLNLEVVVLELEG' A
#
# COMPACT_ATOMS: atom_id res chain seq x y z
N MET A 1 5.92 -17.47 -16.87
CA MET A 1 6.45 -17.42 -15.48
C MET A 1 5.95 -18.63 -14.69
N LYS A 2 6.58 -19.03 -13.58
CA LYS A 2 5.98 -20.08 -12.73
C LYS A 2 4.74 -19.51 -12.02
N PRO A 3 3.62 -20.25 -11.93
CA PRO A 3 2.41 -19.80 -11.22
C PRO A 3 2.70 -19.36 -9.78
N THR A 4 3.67 -20.01 -9.13
CA THR A 4 4.13 -19.65 -7.78
C THR A 4 4.63 -18.20 -7.71
N THR A 5 5.30 -17.70 -8.75
CA THR A 5 5.81 -16.32 -8.72
C THR A 5 4.67 -15.31 -8.84
N LEU A 6 3.66 -15.57 -9.68
CA LEU A 6 2.49 -14.69 -9.81
C LEU A 6 1.72 -14.63 -8.50
N ASN A 7 1.50 -15.78 -7.87
CA ASN A 7 0.80 -15.86 -6.58
C ASN A 7 1.51 -15.08 -5.47
N GLU A 8 2.85 -15.12 -5.42
CA GLU A 8 3.60 -14.32 -4.45
C GLU A 8 3.51 -12.81 -4.75
N LEU A 9 3.52 -12.39 -6.03
CA LEU A 9 3.33 -10.97 -6.37
C LEU A 9 1.93 -10.48 -5.99
N LEU A 10 0.88 -11.27 -6.25
CA LEU A 10 -0.49 -10.96 -5.83
C LEU A 10 -0.59 -10.88 -4.30
N ARG A 11 0.03 -11.81 -3.58
CA ARG A 11 0.06 -11.78 -2.12
C ARG A 11 0.75 -10.51 -1.59
N VAL A 12 1.87 -10.09 -2.19
CA VAL A 12 2.56 -8.86 -1.80
C VAL A 12 1.70 -7.63 -2.09
N TYR A 13 0.98 -7.62 -3.21
CA TYR A 13 0.02 -6.57 -3.54
C TYR A 13 -1.06 -6.44 -2.45
N GLU A 14 -1.70 -7.54 -2.07
CA GLU A 14 -2.72 -7.55 -1.01
C GLU A 14 -2.17 -7.04 0.33
N GLN A 15 -0.94 -7.43 0.68
CA GLN A 15 -0.29 -6.96 1.89
C GLN A 15 0.00 -5.45 1.86
N LEU A 16 0.37 -4.90 0.70
CA LEU A 16 0.56 -3.45 0.55
C LEU A 16 -0.76 -2.70 0.70
N ASP A 17 -1.85 -3.21 0.12
CA ASP A 17 -3.19 -2.62 0.24
C ASP A 17 -3.66 -2.55 1.70
N GLU A 18 -3.47 -3.64 2.46
CA GLU A 18 -3.77 -3.70 3.89
C GLU A 18 -2.94 -2.68 4.69
N ILE A 19 -1.63 -2.57 4.40
CA ILE A 19 -0.75 -1.62 5.09
C ILE A 19 -1.12 -0.17 4.76
N VAL A 20 -1.38 0.15 3.50
CA VAL A 20 -1.80 1.50 3.06
C VAL A 20 -3.09 1.89 3.77
N SER A 21 -4.09 1.00 3.76
CA SER A 21 -5.36 1.22 4.45
C SER A 21 -5.16 1.43 5.95
N HIS A 22 -4.30 0.64 6.59
CA HIS A 22 -4.00 0.79 8.01
C HIS A 22 -3.34 2.13 8.34
N LEU A 23 -2.36 2.57 7.54
CA LEU A 23 -1.67 3.84 7.75
C LEU A 23 -2.58 5.05 7.53
N ASN A 24 -3.45 5.00 6.52
CA ASN A 24 -4.46 6.05 6.30
C ASN A 24 -5.41 6.17 7.50
N ASN A 25 -5.92 5.03 7.99
CA ASN A 25 -6.81 5.02 9.16
C ASN A 25 -6.11 5.59 10.41
N LEU A 26 -4.84 5.26 10.63
CA LEU A 26 -4.06 5.84 11.73
C LEU A 26 -3.84 7.34 11.54
N ALA A 27 -3.55 7.78 10.31
CA ALA A 27 -3.40 9.21 10.02
C ALA A 27 -4.67 9.99 10.37
N GLU A 28 -5.85 9.45 10.03
CA GLU A 28 -7.13 10.05 10.39
C GLU A 28 -7.32 10.14 11.91
N ILE A 29 -6.97 9.09 12.66
CA ILE A 29 -7.02 9.09 14.13
C ILE A 29 -6.09 10.17 14.70
N GLU A 30 -4.86 10.31 14.20
CA GLU A 30 -3.94 11.34 14.69
C GLU A 30 -4.42 12.76 14.35
N VAL A 31 -5.15 12.96 13.24
CA VAL A 31 -5.83 14.24 12.95
C VAL A 31 -6.89 14.55 14.00
N GLU A 32 -7.70 13.56 14.39
CA GLU A 32 -8.71 13.73 15.45
C GLU A 32 -8.09 14.05 16.82
N LEU A 33 -6.87 13.59 17.07
CA LEU A 33 -6.10 13.86 18.28
C LEU A 33 -5.28 15.17 18.20
N GLU A 34 -5.41 15.95 17.13
CA GLU A 34 -4.63 17.17 16.85
C GLU A 34 -3.11 16.93 16.75
N ALA A 35 -2.68 15.68 16.55
CA ALA A 35 -1.30 15.26 16.37
C ALA A 35 -0.88 15.36 14.88
N PHE A 36 -0.91 16.58 14.34
CA PHE A 36 -0.77 16.81 12.89
C PHE A 36 0.58 16.38 12.30
N ASP A 37 1.67 16.49 13.07
CA ASP A 37 2.99 16.05 12.63
C ASP A 37 2.99 14.53 12.39
N ASP A 38 2.45 13.75 13.32
CA ASP A 38 2.35 12.29 13.22
C ASP A 38 1.39 11.87 12.09
N ALA A 39 0.23 12.53 11.99
CA ALA A 39 -0.71 12.33 10.89
C ALA A 39 -0.04 12.54 9.51
N SER A 40 0.75 13.61 9.37
CA SER A 40 1.44 13.92 8.12
C SER A 40 2.48 12.87 7.74
N ILE A 41 3.19 12.32 8.73
CA ILE A 41 4.17 11.25 8.52
C ILE A 41 3.48 9.98 8.07
N LEU A 42 2.37 9.60 8.72
CA LEU A 42 1.60 8.41 8.39
C LEU A 42 1.02 8.51 6.98
N GLN A 43 0.40 9.64 6.63
CA GLN A 43 -0.14 9.88 5.30
C GLN A 43 0.94 9.80 4.22
N ALA A 44 2.08 10.48 4.42
CA ALA A 44 3.17 10.45 3.45
C ALA A 44 3.75 9.04 3.25
N ARG A 45 3.70 8.17 4.27
CA ARG A 45 4.12 6.77 4.15
C ARG A 45 3.08 5.92 3.42
N ALA A 46 1.79 6.13 3.69
CA ALA A 46 0.71 5.50 2.95
C ALA A 46 0.79 5.81 1.46
N ASP A 47 1.01 7.08 1.10
CA ASP A 47 1.11 7.53 -0.29
C ASP A 47 2.28 6.85 -1.03
N ILE A 48 3.46 6.76 -0.40
CA ILE A 48 4.63 6.08 -0.99
C ILE A 48 4.34 4.60 -1.24
N LEU A 49 3.71 3.92 -0.28
CA LEU A 49 3.40 2.49 -0.40
C LEU A 49 2.30 2.23 -1.42
N TYR A 50 1.33 3.14 -1.55
CA TYR A 50 0.31 3.09 -2.58
C TYR A 50 0.92 3.17 -3.98
N GLU A 51 1.88 4.08 -4.20
CA GLU A 51 2.62 4.14 -5.47
C GLU A 51 3.38 2.83 -5.76
N GLN A 52 3.98 2.22 -4.74
CA GLN A 52 4.62 0.91 -4.90
C GLN A 52 3.61 -0.20 -5.25
N MET A 53 2.42 -0.15 -4.66
CA MET A 53 1.32 -1.07 -4.95
C MET A 53 0.85 -0.93 -6.39
N LEU A 54 0.66 0.29 -6.90
CA LEU A 54 0.29 0.54 -8.30
C LEU A 54 1.36 0.05 -9.28
N ASN A 55 2.64 0.26 -8.97
CA ASN A 55 3.72 -0.27 -9.80
C ASN A 55 3.71 -1.80 -9.85
N LEU A 56 3.36 -2.46 -8.73
CA LEU A 56 3.22 -3.91 -8.67
C LEU A 56 2.00 -4.40 -9.46
N GLU A 57 0.88 -3.67 -9.40
CA GLU A 57 -0.32 -3.96 -10.21
C GLU A 57 0.00 -3.96 -11.70
N VAL A 58 0.73 -2.95 -12.19
CA VAL A 58 1.16 -2.89 -13.59
C VAL A 58 1.97 -4.13 -13.97
N VAL A 59 2.93 -4.53 -13.13
CA VAL A 59 3.73 -5.74 -13.36
C VAL A 59 2.84 -6.99 -13.40
N VAL A 60 1.87 -7.13 -12.50
CA VAL A 60 0.94 -8.26 -12.48
C VAL A 60 0.11 -8.29 -13.78
N LEU A 61 -0.45 -7.16 -14.19
CA LEU A 61 -1.26 -7.05 -15.42
C LEU A 61 -0.47 -7.37 -16.69
N GLU A 62 0.78 -6.89 -16.78
CA GLU A 62 1.68 -7.22 -17.90
C GLU A 62 2.02 -8.71 -17.99
N LEU A 63 1.94 -9.43 -16.87
CA LEU A 63 2.24 -10.87 -16.79
C LEU A 63 1.01 -11.75 -17.08
N GLU A 64 -0.20 -11.20 -16.98
CA GLU A 64 -1.46 -11.87 -17.30
C GLU A 64 -1.91 -11.71 -18.77
N GLY A 65 -1.44 -10.66 -19.44
CA GLY A 65 -1.67 -10.39 -20.87
C GLY A 65 -0.81 -11.22 -21.81
#